data_AF-A0A7S1HKU2-F1
#
_entry.id   AF-A0A7S1HKU2-F1
#
_cell.length_a   1.000
_cell.length_b   1.000
_cell.length_c   1.000
_cell.angle_alpha   90.00
_cell.angle_beta   90.00
_cell.angle_gamma   90.00
#
_symmetry.space_group_name_H-M   'P 1'
#
loop_
_entity.id
_entity.type
_entity.pdbx_description
1 polymer ?
#
loop_
_entity_poly.entity_id
_entity_poly.type
_entity_poly.pdbx_seq_one_letter_code
_entity_poly.pdbx_strand_id
1 'polypeptide(L)'
;LYALRSKVLLEMGRGKASLEDWWSALNLQGEHTQGVCKQIAMVQIGLGRLETAEAYLDDRKEEYPQEGAFWALAGKIAYLRGDFEGALKQLDAAVERDGHVPSLLAARGTLLMNQGRYEEASESFQHALKGEEENAGFLYGRAYCRWRSGQFGA
;
A
#
# COMPACT_ATOMS: atom_id res chain seq x y z
N LEU A 1 -17.26 -4.94 -17.17
CA LEU A 1 -18.34 -4.01 -16.77
C LEU A 1 -18.37 -3.76 -15.26
N TYR A 2 -18.39 -4.81 -14.42
CA TYR A 2 -18.39 -4.67 -12.95
C TYR A 2 -17.18 -3.90 -12.39
N ALA A 3 -15.94 -4.21 -12.82
CA ALA A 3 -14.74 -3.50 -12.35
C ALA A 3 -14.74 -1.99 -12.68
N LEU A 4 -15.25 -1.60 -13.86
CA LEU A 4 -15.37 -0.20 -14.25
C LEU A 4 -16.45 0.52 -13.44
N ARG A 5 -17.62 -0.13 -13.26
CA ARG A 5 -18.70 0.40 -12.42
C ARG A 5 -18.27 0.57 -10.97
N SER A 6 -17.50 -0.38 -10.44
CA SER A 6 -16.94 -0.33 -9.10
C SER A 6 -16.12 0.94 -8.87
N LYS A 7 -15.22 1.27 -9.81
CA LYS A 7 -14.38 2.47 -9.73
C LYS A 7 -15.24 3.74 -9.65
N VAL A 8 -16.27 3.85 -10.50
CA VAL A 8 -17.21 4.98 -10.47
C VAL A 8 -17.99 5.03 -9.15
N LEU A 9 -18.40 3.88 -8.62
CA LEU A 9 -19.08 3.81 -7.32
C LEU A 9 -18.19 4.28 -6.17
N LEU A 10 -16.87 4.04 -6.23
CA LEU A 10 -15.92 4.56 -5.24
C LEU A 10 -15.79 6.08 -5.29
N GLU A 11 -15.71 6.66 -6.49
CA GLU A 11 -15.71 8.11 -6.68
C GLU A 11 -17.00 8.76 -6.15
N MET A 12 -18.12 8.04 -6.24
CA MET A 12 -19.41 8.46 -5.70
C MET A 12 -19.57 8.21 -4.19
N GLY A 13 -18.53 7.73 -3.49
CA GLY A 13 -18.59 7.40 -2.06
C GLY A 13 -19.41 6.14 -1.73
N ARG A 14 -19.86 5.39 -2.74
CA ARG A 14 -20.70 4.19 -2.60
C ARG A 14 -19.84 2.93 -2.46
N GLY A 15 -18.95 2.91 -1.47
CA GLY A 15 -17.97 1.83 -1.27
C GLY A 15 -18.60 0.44 -1.08
N LYS A 16 -19.76 0.32 -0.43
CA LYS A 16 -20.45 -0.98 -0.25
C LYS A 16 -20.91 -1.57 -1.59
N ALA A 17 -21.54 -0.77 -2.45
CA ALA A 17 -21.98 -1.21 -3.77
C ALA A 17 -20.78 -1.50 -4.69
N SER A 18 -19.70 -0.72 -4.56
CA SER A 18 -18.46 -1.04 -5.26
C SER A 18 -17.90 -2.40 -4.85
N LEU A 19 -17.99 -2.76 -3.56
CA LEU A 19 -17.46 -4.03 -3.07
C LEU A 19 -18.22 -5.23 -3.67
N GLU A 20 -19.54 -5.15 -3.77
CA GLU A 20 -20.38 -6.17 -4.41
C GLU A 20 -20.00 -6.38 -5.89
N ASP A 21 -19.72 -5.29 -6.59
CA ASP A 21 -19.26 -5.35 -7.98
C ASP A 21 -17.88 -5.97 -8.10
N TRP A 22 -16.97 -5.68 -7.17
CA TRP A 22 -15.65 -6.30 -7.16
C TRP A 22 -15.72 -7.81 -6.91
N TRP A 23 -16.58 -8.26 -5.97
CA TRP A 23 -16.83 -9.70 -5.77
C TRP A 23 -17.43 -10.36 -7.00
N SER A 24 -18.35 -9.68 -7.68
CA SER A 24 -18.94 -10.18 -8.92
C SER A 24 -17.90 -10.26 -10.04
N ALA A 25 -16.99 -9.29 -10.12
CA ALA A 25 -15.89 -9.30 -11.08
C ALA A 25 -14.92 -10.47 -10.79
N LEU A 26 -14.62 -10.73 -9.52
CA LEU A 26 -13.76 -11.83 -9.08
C LEU A 26 -14.32 -13.19 -9.50
N ASN A 27 -15.62 -13.42 -9.30
CA ASN A 27 -16.27 -14.70 -9.63
C ASN A 27 -16.35 -14.99 -11.14
N LEU A 28 -16.24 -13.96 -11.99
CA LEU A 28 -16.39 -14.09 -13.45
C LEU A 28 -15.06 -14.24 -14.19
N GLN A 29 -13.94 -13.85 -13.60
CA GLN A 29 -12.62 -13.90 -14.22
C GLN A 29 -11.67 -14.74 -13.38
N GLY A 30 -11.63 -16.04 -13.65
CA GLY A 30 -10.89 -17.03 -12.85
C GLY A 30 -9.36 -16.96 -12.92
N GLU A 31 -8.73 -16.02 -13.64
CA GLU A 31 -7.25 -16.03 -13.83
C GLU A 31 -6.54 -14.66 -13.82
N HIS A 32 -7.24 -13.51 -13.81
CA HIS A 32 -6.61 -12.17 -13.68
C HIS A 32 -7.03 -11.47 -12.38
N THR A 33 -6.73 -12.14 -11.29
CA THR A 33 -7.38 -12.01 -9.99
C THR A 33 -6.72 -10.97 -9.09
N GLN A 34 -5.39 -10.83 -9.13
CA GLN A 34 -4.62 -10.05 -8.16
C GLN A 34 -5.02 -8.57 -8.13
N GLY A 35 -5.19 -7.95 -9.29
CA GLY A 35 -5.65 -6.57 -9.40
C GLY A 35 -7.00 -6.34 -8.74
N VAL A 36 -7.95 -7.26 -8.95
CA VAL A 36 -9.28 -7.23 -8.34
C VAL A 36 -9.19 -7.48 -6.84
N CYS A 37 -8.39 -8.44 -6.39
CA CYS A 37 -8.17 -8.74 -4.97
C CYS A 37 -7.62 -7.51 -4.23
N LYS A 38 -6.65 -6.79 -4.82
CA LYS A 38 -6.12 -5.55 -4.26
C LYS A 38 -7.23 -4.50 -4.09
N GLN A 39 -8.09 -4.35 -5.09
CA GLN A 39 -9.22 -3.40 -5.01
C GLN A 39 -10.22 -3.81 -3.92
N ILE A 40 -10.58 -5.10 -3.81
CA ILE A 40 -11.45 -5.61 -2.74
C ILE A 40 -10.88 -5.24 -1.37
N ALA A 41 -9.61 -5.54 -1.11
CA ALA A 41 -8.95 -5.21 0.15
C ALA A 41 -8.93 -3.70 0.40
N MET A 42 -8.56 -2.87 -0.60
CA MET A 42 -8.56 -1.42 -0.48
C MET A 42 -9.94 -0.84 -0.13
N VAL A 43 -11.01 -1.35 -0.75
CA VAL A 43 -12.38 -0.90 -0.46
C VAL A 43 -12.80 -1.31 0.95
N GLN A 44 -12.47 -2.53 1.40
CA GLN A 44 -12.76 -2.95 2.77
C GLN A 44 -12.04 -2.07 3.80
N ILE A 45 -10.76 -1.76 3.56
CA ILE A 45 -9.98 -0.83 4.40
C ILE A 45 -10.65 0.55 4.43
N GLY A 46 -11.03 1.09 3.27
CA GLY A 46 -11.70 2.39 3.16
C GLY A 46 -13.08 2.43 3.83
N LEU A 47 -13.75 1.29 3.95
CA LEU A 47 -15.00 1.13 4.70
C LEU A 47 -14.79 0.91 6.20
N GLY A 48 -13.55 0.87 6.69
CA GLY A 48 -13.21 0.59 8.08
C GLY A 48 -13.41 -0.87 8.51
N ARG A 49 -13.62 -1.78 7.56
CA ARG A 49 -13.78 -3.22 7.83
C ARG A 49 -12.40 -3.89 7.92
N LEU A 50 -11.63 -3.49 8.91
CA LEU A 50 -10.20 -3.86 9.00
C LEU A 50 -10.02 -5.36 9.25
N GLU A 51 -10.85 -5.96 10.11
CA GLU A 51 -10.76 -7.38 10.46
C GLU A 51 -11.05 -8.28 9.26
N THR A 52 -12.08 -7.95 8.48
CA THR A 52 -12.41 -8.72 7.28
C THR A 52 -11.37 -8.51 6.18
N ALA A 53 -10.79 -7.31 6.09
CA ALA A 53 -9.73 -7.02 5.15
C ALA A 53 -8.46 -7.80 5.48
N GLU A 54 -8.10 -7.95 6.76
CA GLU A 54 -6.95 -8.75 7.20
C GLU A 54 -7.11 -10.22 6.86
N ALA A 55 -8.22 -10.84 7.28
CA ALA A 55 -8.48 -12.25 6.97
C ALA A 55 -8.42 -12.49 5.46
N TYR A 56 -9.01 -11.59 4.67
CA TYR A 56 -8.96 -11.69 3.22
C TYR A 56 -7.53 -11.54 2.67
N LEU A 57 -6.73 -10.63 3.20
CA LEU A 57 -5.33 -10.44 2.79
C LEU A 57 -4.46 -11.63 3.15
N ASP A 58 -4.70 -12.28 4.28
CA ASP A 58 -3.93 -13.46 4.69
C ASP A 58 -4.18 -14.63 3.73
N ASP A 59 -5.44 -14.88 3.33
CA ASP A 59 -5.74 -15.84 2.25
C ASP A 59 -5.00 -15.47 0.94
N ARG A 60 -4.98 -14.18 0.59
CA ARG A 60 -4.30 -13.73 -0.65
C ARG A 60 -2.78 -13.85 -0.59
N LYS A 61 -2.17 -13.69 0.58
CA LYS A 61 -0.72 -13.88 0.76
C LYS A 61 -0.32 -15.35 0.63
N GLU A 62 -1.18 -16.28 1.04
CA GLU A 62 -0.97 -17.71 0.83
C GLU A 62 -1.09 -18.09 -0.65
N GLU A 63 -2.08 -17.53 -1.35
CA GLU A 63 -2.31 -17.77 -2.78
C GLU A 63 -1.24 -17.11 -3.67
N TYR A 64 -0.78 -15.91 -3.30
CA TYR A 64 0.15 -15.09 -4.08
C TYR A 64 1.36 -14.64 -3.24
N PRO A 65 2.23 -15.56 -2.79
CA PRO A 65 3.33 -15.29 -1.85
C PRO A 65 4.36 -14.25 -2.33
N GLN A 66 4.37 -13.92 -3.62
CA GLN A 66 5.30 -12.97 -4.25
C GLN A 66 4.70 -11.61 -4.57
N GLU A 67 3.38 -11.39 -4.40
CA GLU A 67 2.72 -10.12 -4.75
C GLU A 67 2.81 -9.12 -3.58
N GLY A 68 3.92 -8.39 -3.48
CA GLY A 68 4.26 -7.47 -2.38
C GLY A 68 3.15 -6.49 -1.99
N ALA A 69 2.26 -6.14 -2.92
CA ALA A 69 1.10 -5.30 -2.65
C ALA A 69 0.17 -5.81 -1.54
N PHE A 70 0.00 -7.13 -1.36
CA PHE A 70 -0.84 -7.67 -0.27
C PHE A 70 -0.22 -7.44 1.11
N TRP A 71 1.11 -7.52 1.21
CA TRP A 71 1.85 -7.16 2.43
C TRP A 71 1.75 -5.66 2.70
N ALA A 72 1.88 -4.81 1.68
CA ALA A 72 1.73 -3.38 1.87
C ALA A 72 0.31 -2.96 2.31
N LEU A 73 -0.73 -3.62 1.81
CA LEU A 73 -2.10 -3.40 2.27
C LEU A 73 -2.29 -3.86 3.73
N ALA A 74 -1.67 -4.97 4.14
CA ALA A 74 -1.67 -5.38 5.54
C ALA A 74 -0.91 -4.36 6.43
N GLY A 75 0.20 -3.83 5.94
CA GLY A 75 0.93 -2.75 6.62
C GLY A 75 0.09 -1.48 6.78
N LYS A 76 -0.74 -1.14 5.78
CA LYS A 76 -1.71 -0.05 5.89
C LYS A 76 -2.75 -0.31 7.00
N ILE A 77 -3.22 -1.56 7.16
CA ILE A 77 -4.16 -1.89 8.24
C ILE A 77 -3.48 -1.73 9.60
N ALA A 78 -2.26 -2.26 9.77
CA ALA A 78 -1.49 -2.09 10.99
C ALA A 78 -1.27 -0.60 11.32
N TYR A 79 -0.94 0.23 10.33
CA TYR A 79 -0.83 1.67 10.49
C TYR A 79 -2.12 2.32 10.98
N LEU A 80 -3.27 1.95 10.39
CA LEU A 80 -4.59 2.47 10.80
C LEU A 80 -4.96 2.06 12.24
N ARG A 81 -4.40 0.97 12.74
CA ARG A 81 -4.54 0.53 14.13
C ARG A 81 -3.52 1.17 15.08
N GLY A 82 -2.61 2.00 14.57
CA GLY A 82 -1.53 2.61 15.34
C GLY A 82 -0.35 1.67 15.61
N ASP A 83 -0.35 0.46 15.04
CA ASP A 83 0.79 -0.47 15.11
C ASP A 83 1.82 -0.10 14.04
N PHE A 84 2.61 0.94 14.33
CA PHE A 84 3.61 1.45 13.39
C PHE A 84 4.77 0.47 13.16
N GLU A 85 5.13 -0.35 14.17
CA GLU A 85 6.18 -1.36 14.04
C GLU A 85 5.70 -2.53 13.17
N GLY A 86 4.49 -3.03 13.40
CA GLY A 86 3.87 -4.03 12.55
C GLY A 86 3.66 -3.54 11.12
N ALA A 87 3.27 -2.27 10.95
CA ALA A 87 3.15 -1.65 9.64
C ALA A 87 4.48 -1.66 8.87
N LEU A 88 5.58 -1.34 9.55
CA LEU A 88 6.90 -1.34 8.93
C LEU A 88 7.33 -2.74 8.56
N LYS A 89 7.15 -3.72 9.45
CA LYS A 89 7.45 -5.12 9.17
C LYS A 89 6.72 -5.65 7.93
N GLN A 90 5.45 -5.27 7.76
CA GLN A 90 4.68 -5.65 6.58
C GLN A 90 5.18 -4.93 5.31
N LEU A 91 5.58 -3.65 5.40
CA LEU A 91 6.15 -2.92 4.26
C LEU A 91 7.54 -3.42 3.88
N ASP A 92 8.38 -3.82 4.84
CA ASP A 92 9.66 -4.48 4.58
C ASP A 92 9.43 -5.79 3.83
N ALA A 93 8.51 -6.63 4.30
CA ALA A 93 8.11 -7.86 3.62
C ALA A 93 7.56 -7.61 2.19
N ALA A 94 6.87 -6.48 1.98
CA ALA A 94 6.39 -6.07 0.65
C ALA A 94 7.55 -5.73 -0.29
N VAL A 95 8.55 -4.98 0.21
CA VAL A 95 9.74 -4.57 -0.56
C VAL A 95 10.67 -5.76 -0.83
N GLU A 96 10.75 -6.74 0.07
CA GLU A 96 11.51 -7.98 -0.18
C GLU A 96 10.97 -8.77 -1.37
N ARG A 97 9.66 -8.71 -1.61
CA ARG A 97 8.97 -9.42 -2.70
C ARG A 97 9.01 -8.63 -4.01
N ASP A 98 8.66 -7.35 -3.94
CA ASP A 98 8.51 -6.46 -5.09
C ASP A 98 9.35 -5.19 -4.94
N GLY A 99 10.65 -5.36 -4.69
CA GLY A 99 11.57 -4.25 -4.38
C GLY A 99 11.82 -3.25 -5.51
N HIS A 100 11.31 -3.52 -6.72
CA HIS A 100 11.38 -2.60 -7.85
C HIS A 100 10.15 -1.69 -7.97
N VAL A 101 9.10 -1.91 -7.16
CA VAL A 101 7.85 -1.12 -7.25
C VAL A 101 8.02 0.19 -6.47
N PRO A 102 8.06 1.36 -7.15
CA PRO A 102 8.36 2.63 -6.49
C PRO A 102 7.35 3.01 -5.39
N SER A 103 6.08 2.63 -5.56
CA SER A 103 5.03 2.91 -4.58
C SER A 103 5.21 2.16 -3.26
N LEU A 104 5.79 0.94 -3.27
CA LEU A 104 6.09 0.19 -2.04
C LEU A 104 7.24 0.83 -1.26
N LEU A 105 8.29 1.22 -1.98
CA LEU A 105 9.44 1.94 -1.42
C LEU A 105 9.03 3.29 -0.84
N ALA A 106 8.14 4.02 -1.52
CA ALA A 106 7.62 5.30 -1.04
C ALA A 106 6.69 5.14 0.16
N ALA A 107 5.86 4.08 0.21
CA ALA A 107 5.03 3.77 1.38
C ALA A 107 5.90 3.47 2.61
N ARG A 108 6.97 2.68 2.44
CA ARG A 108 7.99 2.44 3.47
C ARG A 108 8.64 3.75 3.93
N GLY A 109 9.11 4.58 2.99
CA GLY A 109 9.73 5.87 3.30
C GLY A 109 8.80 6.81 4.08
N THR A 110 7.52 6.85 3.70
CA THR A 110 6.51 7.66 4.40
C THR A 110 6.31 7.20 5.84
N LEU A 111 6.25 5.89 6.07
CA LEU A 111 6.11 5.34 7.42
C LEU A 111 7.34 5.64 8.29
N LEU A 112 8.55 5.44 7.75
CA LEU A 112 9.80 5.76 8.44
C LEU A 112 9.90 7.24 8.79
N MET A 113 9.47 8.12 7.88
CA MET A 113 9.40 9.56 8.11
C MET A 113 8.46 9.89 9.28
N ASN A 114 7.31 9.22 9.38
CA ASN A 114 6.37 9.39 10.50
C ASN A 114 6.95 8.88 11.83
N GLN A 115 7.84 7.89 11.80
CA GLN A 115 8.59 7.40 12.95
C GLN A 115 9.83 8.25 13.30
N GLY A 116 10.13 9.30 12.54
CA GLY A 116 11.31 10.13 12.75
C GLY A 116 12.62 9.55 12.22
N ARG A 117 12.58 8.43 11.51
CA ARG A 117 13.74 7.74 10.92
C ARG A 117 14.06 8.34 9.55
N TYR A 118 14.51 9.60 9.55
CA TYR A 118 14.62 10.41 8.33
C TYR A 118 15.69 9.91 7.36
N GLU A 119 16.80 9.36 7.85
CA GLU A 119 17.88 8.81 7.00
C GLU A 119 17.37 7.62 6.18
N GLU A 120 16.77 6.63 6.84
CA GLU A 120 16.22 5.44 6.18
C GLU A 120 15.04 5.78 5.28
N ALA A 121 14.21 6.77 5.67
CA ALA A 121 13.14 7.29 4.82
C ALA A 121 13.70 7.91 3.53
N SER A 122 14.75 8.73 3.64
CA SER A 122 15.43 9.34 2.49
C SER A 122 16.00 8.29 1.54
N GLU A 123 16.58 7.21 2.07
CA GLU A 123 17.06 6.07 1.27
C GLU A 123 15.90 5.40 0.53
N SER A 124 14.79 5.11 1.23
CA SER A 124 13.59 4.54 0.61
C SER A 124 13.07 5.41 -0.56
N PHE A 125 12.97 6.73 -0.39
CA PHE A 125 12.57 7.62 -1.48
C PHE A 125 13.61 7.68 -2.60
N GLN A 126 14.91 7.63 -2.29
CA GLN A 126 15.96 7.57 -3.29
C GLN A 126 15.86 6.30 -4.14
N HIS A 127 15.53 5.15 -3.54
CA HIS A 127 15.28 3.92 -4.28
C HIS A 127 14.02 4.02 -5.14
N ALA A 128 12.94 4.61 -4.62
CA ALA A 128 11.71 4.82 -5.40
C ALA A 128 11.96 5.70 -6.65
N LEU A 129 12.78 6.75 -6.50
CA LEU A 129 13.17 7.64 -7.60
C LEU A 129 13.96 6.93 -8.71
N LYS A 130 14.58 5.77 -8.48
CA LYS A 130 15.24 5.01 -9.56
C LYS A 130 14.23 4.44 -10.57
N GLY A 131 12.98 4.21 -10.16
CA GLY A 131 11.92 3.77 -11.05
C GLY A 131 11.09 4.93 -11.63
N GLU A 132 10.95 6.02 -10.88
CA GLU A 132 10.20 7.21 -11.28
C GLU A 132 10.98 8.49 -10.92
N GLU A 133 11.96 8.83 -11.74
CA GLU A 133 12.94 9.90 -11.46
C GLU A 133 12.32 11.28 -11.24
N GLU A 134 11.21 11.56 -11.91
CA GLU A 134 10.51 12.85 -11.87
C GLU A 134 9.28 12.85 -10.96
N ASN A 135 9.07 11.82 -10.14
CA ASN A 135 7.93 11.79 -9.23
C ASN A 135 8.08 12.87 -8.14
N ALA A 136 7.27 13.92 -8.26
CA ALA A 136 7.31 15.08 -7.37
C ALA A 136 7.09 14.70 -5.89
N GLY A 137 6.26 13.68 -5.62
CA GLY A 137 6.01 13.19 -4.26
C GLY A 137 7.25 12.55 -3.64
N PHE A 138 7.99 11.75 -4.41
CA PHE A 138 9.21 11.10 -3.92
C PHE A 138 10.36 12.10 -3.78
N LEU A 139 10.48 13.07 -4.71
CA LEU A 139 11.43 14.18 -4.59
C LEU A 139 11.15 15.01 -3.34
N TYR A 140 9.89 15.36 -3.09
CA TYR A 140 9.47 16.08 -1.89
C TYR A 140 9.78 15.29 -0.62
N GLY A 141 9.37 14.01 -0.55
CA GLY A 141 9.63 13.14 0.60
C GLY A 141 11.12 13.04 0.93
N ARG A 142 11.97 12.85 -0.09
CA ARG A 142 13.43 12.80 0.09
C ARG A 142 14.01 14.14 0.54
N ALA A 143 13.59 15.24 -0.08
CA ALA A 143 14.06 16.58 0.29
C ALA A 143 13.68 16.93 1.72
N TYR A 144 12.43 16.62 2.12
CA TYR A 144 11.96 16.80 3.48
C TYR A 144 12.79 15.99 4.48
N CYS A 145 13.04 14.71 4.19
CA CYS A 145 13.84 13.85 5.05
C CYS A 145 15.27 14.40 5.23
N ARG A 146 15.92 14.84 4.14
CA ARG A 146 17.26 15.46 4.19
C ARG A 146 17.31 16.75 4.99
N TRP A 147 16.28 17.58 4.88
CA TRP A 147 16.17 18.80 5.66
C TRP A 147 16.01 18.50 7.15
N ARG A 148 15.19 17.50 7.51
CA ARG A 148 15.02 17.05 8.90
C ARG A 148 16.29 16.41 9.47
N SER A 149 16.96 15.52 8.76
CA SER A 149 18.21 14.91 9.23
C SER A 149 19.33 15.93 9.42
N GLY A 150 19.42 16.93 8.52
CA GLY A 150 20.37 18.03 8.66
C GLY A 150 20.11 18.96 9.85
N GLN A 151 18.91 18.99 10.41
CA GLN A 151 18.58 19.77 11.61
C GLN A 151 18.92 19.06 12.93
N PHE A 152 18.95 17.72 12.92
CA PHE A 152 19.32 16.92 14.09
C PHE A 152 20.77 16.41 14.04
N GLY A 153 21.52 16.76 12.99
CA GLY A 153 22.93 16.38 12.79
C GLY A 153 23.96 17.32 13.43
N ALA A 154 23.59 18.14 14.41
CA ALA A 154 24.46 19.07 15.16
C ALA A 154 24.30 18.87 16.66
#